data_AF-A0A5C4TAS0-F1
#
_entry.id   AF-A0A5C4TAS0-F1
#
_cell.length_a   1.000
_cell.length_b   1.000
_cell.length_c   1.000
_cell.angle_alpha   90.00
_cell.angle_beta   90.00
_cell.angle_gamma   90.00
#
_symmetry.space_group_name_H-M   'P 1'
#
loop_
_entity.id
_entity.type
_entity.pdbx_description
1 polymer ?
#
loop_
_entity_poly.entity_id
_entity_poly.type
_entity_poly.pdbx_seq_one_letter_code
_entity_poly.pdbx_strand_id
1 'polypeptide(L)'
;MTNSSQSHPNVPSQKYVVATVSEIVPGSKKIVEAGGRSIGVYNLDGQFYALRNVCPHQGAQLCKGLVKPLVVSSGPGSFEYEREGEIVRCPWHQWEFDIKTGCMIVDPAMRTKTYEVTVETFGVTVEEGQVIVHM
;
A
#
# COMPACT_ATOMS: atom_id res chain seq x y z
N MET A 1 32.25 4.77 5.54
CA MET A 1 31.49 3.88 6.45
C MET A 1 30.53 3.09 5.58
N THR A 2 30.65 1.77 5.63
CA THR A 2 30.28 0.81 4.60
C THR A 2 28.77 0.69 4.41
N ASN A 3 28.31 0.90 3.17
CA ASN A 3 26.93 0.65 2.74
C ASN A 3 26.76 -0.87 2.57
N SER A 4 26.32 -1.54 3.63
CA SER A 4 26.03 -2.97 3.58
C SER A 4 24.63 -3.16 3.01
N SER A 5 24.56 -3.29 1.69
CA SER A 5 23.45 -3.93 0.99
C SER A 5 23.21 -5.31 1.60
N GLN A 6 22.22 -5.43 2.49
CA GLN A 6 21.78 -6.72 2.97
C GLN A 6 20.99 -7.37 1.84
N SER A 7 21.67 -8.21 1.04
CA SER A 7 21.03 -9.13 0.11
C SER A 7 20.23 -10.13 0.94
N HIS A 8 18.93 -9.90 1.08
CA HIS A 8 18.02 -10.92 1.58
C HIS A 8 18.08 -12.14 0.65
N PRO A 9 18.16 -13.38 1.18
CA PRO A 9 18.12 -14.58 0.35
C PRO A 9 16.83 -14.60 -0.46
N ASN A 10 16.92 -15.04 -1.71
CA ASN A 10 15.81 -15.15 -2.66
C ASN A 10 14.85 -16.27 -2.20
N VAL A 11 14.00 -15.96 -1.22
CA VAL A 11 12.84 -16.79 -0.88
C VAL A 11 11.86 -16.65 -2.05
N PRO A 12 11.46 -17.74 -2.72
CA PRO A 12 10.51 -17.65 -3.81
C PRO A 12 9.21 -17.02 -3.27
N SER A 13 8.85 -15.87 -3.81
CA SER A 13 7.61 -15.18 -3.46
C SER A 13 6.44 -16.00 -3.97
N GLN A 14 5.48 -16.30 -3.10
CA GLN A 14 4.25 -16.96 -3.50
C GLN A 14 3.32 -15.92 -4.10
N LYS A 15 2.78 -16.21 -5.29
CA LYS A 15 1.81 -15.35 -5.98
C LYS A 15 0.40 -15.69 -5.53
N TYR A 16 -0.41 -14.65 -5.30
CA TYR A 16 -1.83 -14.76 -4.98
C TYR A 16 -2.63 -13.82 -5.90
N VAL A 17 -3.57 -14.39 -6.65
CA VAL A 17 -4.60 -13.60 -7.35
C VAL A 17 -5.58 -13.10 -6.30
N VAL A 18 -5.72 -11.79 -6.15
CA VAL A 18 -6.50 -11.19 -5.05
C VAL A 18 -7.71 -10.39 -5.51
N ALA A 19 -7.71 -9.95 -6.76
CA ALA A 19 -8.81 -9.19 -7.36
C ALA A 19 -8.66 -9.17 -8.88
N THR A 20 -9.70 -8.73 -9.58
CA THR A 20 -9.55 -8.20 -10.94
C THR A 20 -9.31 -6.68 -10.88
N VAL A 21 -8.77 -6.11 -11.95
CA VAL A 21 -8.54 -4.65 -12.05
C VAL A 21 -9.84 -3.84 -11.97
N SER A 22 -10.98 -4.41 -12.38
CA SER A 22 -12.29 -3.75 -12.33
C SER A 22 -12.88 -3.70 -10.91
N GLU A 23 -12.45 -4.59 -10.01
CA GLU A 23 -12.87 -4.57 -8.61
C GLU A 23 -12.18 -3.47 -7.79
N ILE A 24 -11.05 -2.95 -8.26
CA ILE A 24 -10.26 -1.91 -7.59
C ILE A 24 -9.99 -0.79 -8.59
N VAL A 25 -11.02 -0.01 -8.89
CA VAL A 25 -10.93 1.15 -9.81
C VAL A 25 -9.94 2.21 -9.30
N PRO A 26 -9.40 3.08 -10.17
CA PRO A 26 -8.51 4.17 -9.75
C PRO A 26 -9.07 5.00 -8.60
N GLY A 27 -8.22 5.31 -7.62
CA GLY A 27 -8.58 6.04 -6.39
C GLY A 27 -9.26 5.18 -5.31
N SER A 28 -9.50 3.89 -5.57
CA SER A 28 -10.12 2.98 -4.62
C SER A 28 -9.12 2.00 -4.00
N LYS A 29 -9.61 1.25 -3.01
CA LYS A 29 -8.86 0.18 -2.34
C LYS A 29 -9.76 -0.99 -1.99
N LYS A 30 -9.16 -2.18 -1.89
CA LYS A 30 -9.82 -3.40 -1.41
C LYS A 30 -8.95 -4.07 -0.35
N ILE A 31 -9.58 -4.56 0.71
CA ILE A 31 -8.91 -5.39 1.71
C ILE A 31 -9.16 -6.85 1.34
N VAL A 32 -8.09 -7.65 1.31
CA VAL A 32 -8.08 -9.05 0.89
C VAL A 32 -7.30 -9.90 1.90
N GLU A 33 -7.57 -11.20 1.91
CA GLU A 33 -6.79 -12.18 2.67
C GLU A 33 -5.96 -13.02 1.70
N ALA A 34 -4.63 -13.01 1.85
CA ALA A 34 -3.71 -13.77 1.00
C ALA A 34 -2.52 -14.26 1.83
N GLY A 35 -2.07 -15.49 1.58
CA GLY A 35 -0.96 -16.08 2.33
C GLY A 35 -1.10 -16.04 3.86
N GLY A 36 -2.34 -16.11 4.37
CA GLY A 36 -2.65 -16.00 5.80
C GLY A 36 -2.48 -14.59 6.39
N ARG A 37 -2.49 -13.54 5.56
CA ARG A 37 -2.34 -12.15 5.98
C ARG A 37 -3.46 -11.29 5.38
N SER A 38 -3.94 -10.34 6.19
CA SER A 38 -4.83 -9.27 5.74
C SER A 38 -4.03 -8.16 5.06
N ILE A 39 -4.42 -7.78 3.85
CA ILE A 39 -3.69 -6.87 2.97
C ILE A 39 -4.66 -5.83 2.39
N GLY A 40 -4.28 -4.56 2.39
CA GLY A 40 -4.96 -3.54 1.59
C GLY A 40 -4.25 -3.37 0.27
N VAL A 41 -4.99 -3.54 -0.83
CA VAL A 41 -4.55 -3.27 -2.20
C VAL A 41 -5.18 -1.96 -2.65
N TYR A 42 -4.34 -1.00 -3.03
CA TYR A 42 -4.71 0.35 -3.43
C TYR A 42 -4.43 0.54 -4.92
N ASN A 43 -5.35 1.18 -5.63
CA ASN A 43 -5.14 1.63 -7.00
C ASN A 43 -4.95 3.15 -7.00
N LEU A 44 -3.69 3.60 -7.11
CA LEU A 44 -3.31 5.00 -7.24
C LEU A 44 -3.16 5.31 -8.72
N ASP A 45 -4.22 5.83 -9.32
CA ASP A 45 -4.26 6.27 -10.72
C ASP A 45 -3.75 5.22 -11.73
N GLY A 46 -4.20 3.97 -11.57
CA GLY A 46 -3.81 2.83 -12.41
C GLY A 46 -2.60 2.05 -11.90
N GLN A 47 -1.86 2.57 -10.91
CA GLN A 47 -0.74 1.87 -10.29
C GLN A 47 -1.16 1.20 -8.98
N PHE A 48 -0.84 -0.08 -8.84
CA PHE A 48 -1.29 -0.88 -7.70
C PHE A 48 -0.21 -1.00 -6.62
N TYR A 49 -0.62 -0.86 -5.36
CA TYR A 49 0.24 -0.98 -4.19
C TYR A 49 -0.43 -1.83 -3.13
N ALA A 50 0.35 -2.64 -2.41
CA ALA A 50 -0.18 -3.52 -1.37
C ALA A 50 0.53 -3.29 -0.03
N LEU A 51 -0.27 -3.07 1.02
CA LEU A 51 0.18 -2.91 2.39
C LEU A 51 -0.41 -3.99 3.29
N ARG A 52 0.34 -4.43 4.30
CA ARG A 52 -0.24 -5.23 5.38
C ARG A 52 -1.28 -4.39 6.13
N ASN A 53 -2.46 -4.96 6.33
CA ASN A 53 -3.60 -4.33 7.00
C ASN A 53 -3.47 -4.38 8.55
N VAL A 54 -2.28 -4.07 9.06
CA VAL A 54 -1.98 -4.02 10.49
C VAL A 54 -1.10 -2.81 10.74
N CYS A 55 -1.59 -1.86 11.53
CA CYS A 55 -0.83 -0.69 11.91
C CYS A 55 0.32 -1.11 12.85
N PRO A 56 1.58 -0.77 12.53
CA PRO A 56 2.74 -1.18 13.33
C PRO A 56 2.78 -0.55 14.74
N HIS A 57 1.94 0.46 15.01
CA HIS A 57 1.82 1.08 16.32
C HIS A 57 1.16 0.14 17.34
N GLN A 58 -0.12 -0.19 17.15
CA GLN A 58 -0.91 -0.96 18.12
C GLN A 58 -1.85 -1.98 17.46
N GLY A 59 -1.69 -2.27 16.17
CA GLY A 59 -2.39 -3.38 15.52
C GLY A 59 -3.76 -3.07 14.89
N ALA A 60 -4.14 -1.80 14.78
CA ALA A 60 -5.35 -1.39 14.05
C ALA A 60 -5.38 -1.96 12.62
N GLN A 61 -6.57 -2.17 12.07
CA GLN A 61 -6.72 -2.44 10.62
C GLN A 61 -6.39 -1.18 9.82
N LEU A 62 -5.09 -0.99 9.53
CA LEU A 62 -4.55 0.22 8.91
C LEU A 62 -5.27 0.57 7.62
N CYS A 63 -5.58 -0.42 6.79
CA CYS A 63 -6.18 -0.22 5.48
C CYS A 63 -7.69 0.07 5.53
N LYS A 64 -8.32 0.07 6.71
CA LYS A 64 -9.63 0.71 6.92
C LYS A 64 -9.53 2.23 7.09
N GLY A 65 -8.30 2.74 7.21
CA GLY A 65 -8.01 4.16 7.31
C GLY A 65 -8.50 4.98 6.11
N LEU A 66 -8.64 6.29 6.35
CA LEU A 66 -8.92 7.25 5.30
C LEU A 66 -7.68 7.42 4.42
N VAL A 67 -7.90 7.46 3.11
CA VAL A 67 -6.86 7.86 2.15
C VAL A 67 -7.00 9.36 1.94
N LYS A 68 -5.88 10.08 1.97
CA LYS A 68 -5.85 11.54 1.97
C LYS A 68 -4.56 12.08 1.34
N PRO A 69 -4.50 13.38 1.00
CA PRO A 69 -3.25 14.02 0.59
C PRO A 69 -2.23 14.09 1.72
N LEU A 70 -0.96 14.21 1.34
CA LEU A 70 0.11 14.61 2.24
C LEU A 70 -0.07 16.08 2.62
N VAL A 71 -0.06 16.37 3.92
CA VAL A 71 -0.04 17.75 4.42
C VAL A 71 1.40 18.18 4.56
N VAL A 72 1.78 19.25 3.88
CA VAL A 72 3.11 19.87 4.01
C VAL A 72 2.96 21.27 4.60
N SER A 73 4.01 21.76 5.26
CA SER A 73 4.02 23.07 5.89
C SER A 73 5.38 23.72 5.71
N SER A 74 5.37 24.96 5.23
CA SER A 74 6.55 25.83 5.15
C SER A 74 6.79 26.61 6.45
N GLY A 75 5.85 26.59 7.39
CA GLY A 75 5.93 27.29 8.66
C GLY A 75 4.59 27.34 9.41
N PRO A 76 4.58 27.78 10.68
CA PRO A 76 3.36 27.87 11.48
C PRO A 76 2.25 28.66 10.78
N GLY A 77 1.07 28.07 10.65
CA GLY A 77 -0.09 28.69 10.00
C GLY A 77 -0.16 28.53 8.49
N SER A 78 0.90 28.00 7.85
CA SER A 78 0.93 27.69 6.41
C SER A 78 0.81 26.18 6.19
N PHE A 79 -0.21 25.77 5.44
CA PHE A 79 -0.45 24.37 5.11
C PHE A 79 -0.82 24.24 3.64
N GLU A 80 -0.17 23.30 2.97
CA GLU A 80 -0.43 22.93 1.60
C GLU A 80 -0.69 21.42 1.53
N TYR A 81 -1.33 20.99 0.45
CA TYR A 81 -1.66 19.59 0.20
C TYR A 81 -0.92 19.13 -1.05
N GLU A 82 -0.18 18.04 -0.91
CA GLU A 82 0.54 17.39 -1.99
C GLU A 82 0.12 15.92 -2.07
N ARG A 83 0.45 15.25 -3.18
CA ARG A 83 0.36 13.77 -3.28
C ARG A 83 -1.03 13.23 -2.90
N GLU A 84 -2.05 13.76 -3.57
CA GLU A 84 -3.45 13.35 -3.37
C GLU A 84 -3.59 11.83 -3.51
N GLY A 85 -4.35 11.21 -2.60
CA GLY A 85 -4.59 9.76 -2.65
C GLY A 85 -3.41 8.87 -2.19
N GLU A 86 -2.27 9.43 -1.77
CA GLU A 86 -1.06 8.62 -1.50
C GLU A 86 -0.85 8.24 -0.03
N ILE A 87 -1.63 8.82 0.90
CA ILE A 87 -1.41 8.65 2.34
C ILE A 87 -2.61 7.94 2.98
N VAL A 88 -2.35 6.84 3.68
CA VAL A 88 -3.37 6.19 4.53
C VAL A 88 -3.19 6.62 5.99
N ARG A 89 -4.27 7.12 6.58
CA ARG A 89 -4.32 7.53 7.98
C ARG A 89 -4.97 6.44 8.84
N CYS A 90 -4.23 5.91 9.79
CA CYS A 90 -4.70 4.87 10.71
C CYS A 90 -5.95 5.32 11.49
N PRO A 91 -7.01 4.50 11.57
CA PRO A 91 -8.28 4.91 12.18
C PRO A 91 -8.24 5.06 13.71
N TRP A 92 -7.20 4.56 14.39
CA TRP A 92 -7.07 4.71 15.84
C TRP A 92 -6.37 6.02 16.19
N HIS A 93 -5.05 6.07 16.05
CA HIS A 93 -4.20 7.18 16.52
C HIS A 93 -3.82 8.17 15.41
N GLN A 94 -4.47 8.05 14.24
CA GLN A 94 -4.30 8.98 13.11
C GLN A 94 -2.87 9.07 12.54
N TRP A 95 -2.01 8.10 12.84
CA TRP A 95 -0.68 8.02 12.22
C TRP A 95 -0.81 7.77 10.73
N GLU A 96 -0.01 8.49 9.97
CA GLU A 96 -0.08 8.56 8.53
C GLU A 96 1.06 7.75 7.92
N PHE A 97 0.73 6.95 6.92
CA PHE A 97 1.65 6.07 6.23
C PHE A 97 1.55 6.31 4.72
N ASP A 98 2.70 6.37 4.08
CA ASP A 98 2.85 6.39 2.64
C ASP A 98 2.42 5.04 2.05
N ILE A 99 1.45 5.04 1.14
CA ILE A 99 0.90 3.80 0.56
C ILE A 99 1.92 3.06 -0.31
N LYS A 100 2.82 3.80 -0.97
CA LYS A 100 3.78 3.22 -1.92
C LYS A 100 4.92 2.52 -1.20
N THR A 101 5.33 3.05 -0.06
CA THR A 101 6.53 2.60 0.67
C THR A 101 6.21 1.90 1.99
N GLY A 102 5.01 2.08 2.54
CA GLY A 102 4.61 1.60 3.86
C GLY A 102 5.22 2.36 5.03
N CYS A 103 6.07 3.37 4.77
CA CYS A 103 6.73 4.18 5.79
C CYS A 103 5.74 5.14 6.45
N MET A 104 5.88 5.33 7.76
CA MET A 104 5.21 6.43 8.45
C MET A 104 5.79 7.77 7.97
N ILE A 105 4.92 8.76 7.77
CA ILE A 105 5.30 10.06 7.20
C ILE A 105 6.32 10.81 8.06
N VAL A 106 6.17 10.76 9.40
CA VAL A 106 7.01 11.50 10.34
C VAL A 106 8.24 10.70 10.79
N ASP A 107 8.14 9.37 10.84
CA ASP A 107 9.24 8.49 11.24
C ASP A 107 9.39 7.31 10.26
N PRO A 108 10.25 7.43 9.24
CA PRO A 108 10.46 6.37 8.24
C PRO A 108 11.06 5.07 8.80
N ALA A 109 11.56 5.06 10.04
CA ALA A 109 11.98 3.83 10.72
C ALA A 109 10.77 2.97 11.07
N MET A 110 9.61 3.59 11.33
CA MET A 110 8.36 2.88 11.51
C MET A 110 7.66 2.62 10.17
N ARG A 111 7.43 1.35 9.84
CA ARG A 111 6.78 0.97 8.59
C ARG A 111 5.85 -0.22 8.73
N THR A 112 4.77 -0.22 7.95
CA THR A 112 4.02 -1.44 7.66
C THR A 112 4.70 -2.21 6.53
N LYS A 113 4.44 -3.52 6.44
CA LYS A 113 5.00 -4.36 5.40
C LYS A 113 4.33 -4.05 4.06
N THR A 114 5.12 -3.84 3.01
CA THR A 114 4.66 -3.76 1.62
C THR A 114 4.82 -5.11 0.92
N TYR A 115 4.06 -5.28 -0.16
CA TYR A 115 4.13 -6.44 -1.05
C TYR A 115 4.23 -5.96 -2.50
N GLU A 116 5.00 -6.68 -3.32
CA GLU A 116 5.05 -6.41 -4.75
C GLU A 116 3.70 -6.79 -5.39
N VAL A 117 3.29 -6.01 -6.38
CA VAL A 117 2.03 -6.21 -7.11
C VAL A 117 2.32 -6.23 -8.61
N THR A 118 1.80 -7.24 -9.30
CA THR A 118 1.81 -7.31 -10.77
C THR A 118 0.40 -7.43 -11.30
N VAL A 119 0.19 -7.00 -12.55
CA VAL A 119 -1.07 -7.17 -13.27
C VAL A 119 -0.83 -8.08 -14.47
N GLU A 120 -1.60 -9.16 -14.58
CA GLU A 120 -1.56 -10.10 -15.71
C GLU A 120 -2.86 -10.00 -16.52
N THR A 121 -2.77 -9.96 -17.85
CA THR A 121 -3.92 -9.87 -18.76
C THR A 121 -4.01 -11.13 -19.63
N PHE A 122 -5.23 -11.65 -19.82
CA PHE A 122 -5.47 -12.85 -20.63
C PHE A 122 -6.34 -12.49 -21.83
N GLY A 123 -5.86 -12.78 -23.05
CA GLY A 123 -6.61 -12.54 -24.28
C GLY A 123 -7.24 -13.83 -24.79
N VAL A 124 -8.56 -13.87 -24.93
CA VAL A 124 -9.32 -14.12 -26.18
C VAL A 124 -10.81 -14.00 -25.80
N THR A 125 -11.44 -12.86 -26.13
CA THR A 125 -12.88 -12.58 -25.96
C THR A 125 -13.46 -12.76 -24.54
N VAL A 126 -13.02 -11.89 -23.63
CA VAL A 126 -13.70 -11.07 -22.60
C VAL A 126 -12.52 -10.61 -21.72
N GLU A 127 -12.22 -9.31 -21.75
CA GLU A 127 -11.04 -8.72 -21.13
C GLU A 127 -11.15 -8.71 -19.60
N GLU A 128 -10.30 -9.44 -18.88
CA GLU A 128 -10.14 -9.27 -17.43
C GLU A 128 -8.66 -9.34 -17.03
N GLY A 129 -8.16 -8.26 -16.41
CA GLY A 129 -6.82 -8.20 -15.83
C GLY A 129 -6.84 -8.67 -14.37
N GLN A 130 -5.92 -9.55 -13.99
CA GLN A 130 -5.76 -10.03 -12.61
C GLN A 130 -4.74 -9.19 -11.85
N VAL A 131 -5.10 -8.77 -10.63
CA VAL A 131 -4.18 -8.16 -9.67
C VAL A 131 -3.57 -9.26 -8.81
N ILE A 132 -2.23 -9.35 -8.84
CA ILE A 132 -1.46 -10.41 -8.18
C ILE A 132 -0.56 -9.78 -7.13
N VAL A 133 -0.64 -10.27 -5.89
CA VAL A 133 0.26 -9.88 -4.81
C VAL A 133 1.32 -10.97 -4.59
N HIS A 134 2.58 -10.56 -4.46
CA HIS A 134 3.73 -11.43 -4.24
C HIS A 134 4.16 -11.35 -2.77
N MET A 135 4.22 -12.50 -2.10
CA MET A 135 4.36 -12.58 -0.63
C MET A 135 5.43 -13.53 -0.13
#